data_AF-A0A6J4HNG7-F1
#
_entry.id   AF-A0A6J4HNG7-F1
#
_cell.length_a   1.000
_cell.length_b   1.000
_cell.length_c   1.000
_cell.angle_alpha   90.00
_cell.angle_beta   90.00
_cell.angle_gamma   90.00
#
_symmetry.space_group_name_H-M   'P 1'
#
loop_
_entity.id
_entity.type
_entity.pdbx_description
1 polymer ?
#
loop_
_entity_poly.entity_id
_entity_poly.type
_entity_poly.pdbx_seq_one_letter_code
_entity_poly.pdbx_strand_id
1 'polypeptide(L)'
;MTQPFPPPKTQPFERLQVQDGLLMNAERWRRAHEYHRQRQNVHYQSLNQPGIVCDLGVRLIPAPTEVSAQYRDGRWVQIQPGMAIDLLGNIIVVPEPIDYRITTEVATEEAAIVYLVVSYVDPEKLRRKEQREF
;
A
#
# COMPACT_ATOMS: atom_id res chain seq x y z
N MET A 1 15.79 21.69 -13.77
CA MET A 1 15.22 21.17 -12.51
C MET A 1 14.98 19.67 -12.71
N THR A 2 15.68 18.81 -11.99
CA THR A 2 15.39 17.38 -11.95
C THR A 2 14.15 17.18 -11.08
N GLN A 3 13.02 16.82 -11.68
CA GLN A 3 11.84 16.44 -10.91
C GLN A 3 12.14 15.07 -10.26
N PRO A 4 12.10 14.95 -8.91
CA PRO A 4 12.44 13.69 -8.24
C PRO A 4 11.40 12.59 -8.48
N PHE A 5 10.18 12.94 -8.89
CA PHE A 5 9.05 12.04 -9.08
C PHE A 5 8.32 12.33 -10.39
N PRO A 6 7.70 11.31 -11.02
CA PRO A 6 6.96 11.50 -12.26
C PRO A 6 5.72 12.38 -12.04
N PRO A 7 5.40 13.30 -12.97
CA PRO A 7 4.19 14.10 -12.87
C PRO A 7 2.92 13.24 -13.02
N PRO A 8 1.76 13.72 -12.55
CA PRO A 8 0.48 13.08 -12.80
C PRO A 8 0.16 13.01 -14.29
N LYS A 9 -0.66 12.02 -14.67
CA LYS A 9 -1.18 11.93 -16.03
C LYS A 9 -2.04 13.16 -16.33
N THR A 10 -1.88 13.73 -17.52
CA THR A 10 -2.61 14.91 -18.00
C THR A 10 -3.98 14.57 -18.60
N GLN A 11 -4.44 13.32 -18.46
CA GLN A 11 -5.73 12.88 -18.97
C GLN A 11 -6.87 13.49 -18.15
N PRO A 12 -7.93 14.03 -18.78
CA PRO A 12 -9.11 14.50 -18.07
C PRO A 12 -9.76 13.36 -17.27
N PHE A 13 -10.26 13.67 -16.07
CA PHE A 13 -11.02 12.70 -15.27
C PHE A 13 -12.45 12.59 -15.78
N GLU A 14 -12.96 11.37 -15.86
CA GLU A 14 -14.35 11.10 -16.26
C GLU A 14 -15.29 11.21 -15.07
N ARG A 15 -16.07 12.30 -15.02
CA ARG A 15 -17.09 12.49 -13.98
C ARG A 15 -18.45 11.95 -14.44
N LEU A 16 -19.08 11.10 -13.63
CA LEU A 16 -20.46 10.68 -13.87
C LEU A 16 -21.41 11.88 -13.77
N GLN A 17 -22.13 12.18 -14.84
CA GLN A 17 -23.21 13.16 -14.84
C GLN A 17 -24.47 12.51 -14.26
N VAL A 18 -24.96 13.04 -13.13
CA VAL A 18 -26.14 12.54 -12.44
C VAL A 18 -27.34 13.41 -12.82
N GLN A 19 -28.43 12.76 -13.22
CA GLN A 19 -29.70 13.39 -13.62
C GLN A 19 -30.85 12.63 -12.97
N ASP A 20 -32.00 13.27 -12.83
CA ASP A 20 -33.20 12.64 -12.28
C ASP A 20 -33.63 11.44 -13.14
N GLY A 21 -34.00 10.34 -12.47
CA GLY A 21 -34.34 9.08 -13.13
C GLY A 21 -33.12 8.27 -13.63
N LEU A 22 -31.89 8.72 -13.39
CA LEU A 22 -30.70 7.92 -13.70
C LEU A 22 -30.69 6.64 -12.85
N LEU A 23 -30.87 5.48 -13.51
CA LEU A 23 -30.77 4.19 -12.85
C LEU A 23 -29.35 3.98 -12.31
N MET A 24 -29.20 3.88 -10.99
CA MET A 24 -27.93 3.54 -10.38
C MET A 24 -27.62 2.05 -10.57
N ASN A 25 -26.40 1.73 -10.95
CA ASN A 25 -25.90 0.35 -11.01
C ASN A 25 -24.44 0.30 -10.53
N ALA A 26 -23.92 -0.92 -10.34
CA ALA A 26 -22.57 -1.12 -9.81
C ALA A 26 -21.48 -0.43 -10.65
N GLU A 27 -21.63 -0.39 -11.98
CA GLU A 27 -20.67 0.25 -12.88
C GLU A 27 -20.67 1.77 -12.71
N ARG A 28 -21.85 2.41 -12.69
CA ARG A 28 -21.98 3.86 -12.45
C ARG A 28 -21.47 4.25 -11.07
N TRP A 29 -21.78 3.43 -10.06
CA TRP A 29 -21.25 3.62 -8.71
C TRP A 29 -19.73 3.56 -8.68
N ARG A 30 -19.13 2.54 -9.31
CA ARG A 30 -17.66 2.40 -9.39
C ARG A 30 -17.02 3.58 -10.11
N ARG A 31 -17.58 4.05 -11.23
CA ARG A 31 -17.09 5.22 -11.96
C ARG A 31 -17.09 6.49 -11.11
N ALA A 32 -18.15 6.72 -10.35
CA ALA A 32 -18.23 7.88 -9.46
C ALA A 32 -17.13 7.84 -8.37
N HIS A 33 -16.88 6.67 -7.77
CA HIS A 33 -15.84 6.51 -6.75
C HIS A 33 -14.43 6.60 -7.35
N GLU A 34 -14.24 6.03 -8.53
CA GLU A 34 -12.96 6.12 -9.25
C GLU A 34 -12.59 7.56 -9.55
N TYR A 35 -13.54 8.39 -9.97
CA TYR A 35 -13.33 9.82 -10.18
C TYR A 35 -12.78 10.51 -8.91
N HIS A 36 -13.38 10.22 -7.75
CA HIS A 36 -12.93 10.78 -6.48
C HIS A 36 -11.53 10.29 -6.09
N ARG A 37 -11.26 8.99 -6.27
CA ARG A 37 -9.93 8.39 -6.05
C ARG A 37 -8.88 9.07 -6.92
N GLN A 38 -9.09 9.13 -8.24
CA GLN A 38 -8.15 9.75 -9.17
C GLN A 38 -7.86 11.22 -8.84
N ARG A 39 -8.89 12.00 -8.49
CA ARG A 39 -8.73 13.39 -8.08
C ARG A 39 -7.87 13.53 -6.82
N GLN A 40 -8.06 12.65 -5.83
CA GLN A 40 -7.28 12.64 -4.60
C GLN A 40 -5.83 12.23 -4.86
N ASN A 41 -5.62 11.17 -5.64
CA ASN A 41 -4.31 10.68 -6.05
C ASN A 41 -3.49 11.77 -6.75
N VAL A 42 -4.10 12.48 -7.71
CA VAL A 42 -3.42 13.58 -8.41
C VAL A 42 -3.11 14.75 -7.48
N HIS A 43 -3.98 15.05 -6.51
CA HIS A 43 -3.67 16.06 -5.49
C HIS A 43 -2.43 15.67 -4.68
N TYR A 44 -2.35 14.41 -4.22
CA TYR A 44 -1.17 13.93 -3.53
C TYR A 44 0.04 13.96 -4.45
N GLN A 45 0.02 13.31 -5.60
CA GLN A 45 1.15 13.27 -6.53
C GLN A 45 1.67 14.66 -6.95
N SER A 46 0.79 15.66 -7.06
CA SER A 46 1.17 17.01 -7.50
C SER A 46 1.75 17.88 -6.39
N LEU A 47 1.26 17.74 -5.16
CA LEU A 47 1.54 18.68 -4.06
C LEU A 47 2.23 18.03 -2.86
N ASN A 48 2.09 16.73 -2.69
CA ASN A 48 2.56 15.96 -1.56
C ASN A 48 3.49 14.85 -2.08
N GLN A 49 4.78 14.99 -1.84
CA GLN A 49 5.76 13.97 -2.25
C GLN A 49 5.39 12.61 -1.64
N PRO A 50 5.70 11.49 -2.31
CA PRO A 50 5.55 10.16 -1.73
C PRO A 50 6.42 10.03 -0.48
N GLY A 51 6.01 9.17 0.45
CA GLY A 51 6.75 8.92 1.67
C GLY A 51 5.87 8.51 2.84
N ILE A 52 6.51 8.35 4.00
CA ILE A 52 5.84 8.06 5.26
C ILE A 52 5.11 9.34 5.73
N VAL A 53 3.84 9.19 6.06
CA VAL A 53 2.98 10.27 6.58
C VAL A 53 3.05 10.31 8.09
N CYS A 54 2.80 9.17 8.74
CA CYS A 54 2.84 9.04 10.19
C CYS A 54 3.15 7.60 10.57
N ASP A 55 3.96 7.44 11.62
CA ASP A 55 4.38 6.13 12.13
C ASP A 55 4.89 5.24 10.98
N LEU A 56 4.70 3.92 10.98
CA LEU A 56 5.31 3.02 9.96
C LEU A 56 6.82 2.78 10.14
N GLY A 57 7.18 2.43 11.38
CA GLY A 57 8.54 1.97 11.72
C GLY A 57 8.74 0.46 11.52
N VAL A 58 9.97 0.02 11.74
CA VAL A 58 10.35 -1.40 11.77
C VAL A 58 11.07 -1.65 13.09
N ARG A 59 10.70 -2.72 13.80
CA ARG A 59 11.42 -3.16 15.01
C ARG A 59 11.83 -4.62 14.90
N LEU A 60 12.94 -4.98 15.53
CA LEU A 60 13.30 -6.39 15.72
C LEU A 60 12.37 -7.03 16.74
N ILE A 61 11.98 -8.28 16.49
CA ILE A 61 11.17 -9.08 17.41
C ILE A 61 11.76 -10.49 17.55
N PRO A 62 11.49 -11.20 18.66
CA PRO A 62 11.77 -12.63 18.71
C PRO A 62 10.93 -13.39 17.69
N ALA A 63 11.38 -14.59 17.32
CA ALA A 63 10.58 -15.50 16.51
C ALA A 63 9.29 -15.89 17.25
N PRO A 64 8.13 -15.97 16.56
CA PRO A 64 6.89 -16.45 17.15
C PRO A 64 7.03 -17.85 17.77
N THR A 65 6.26 -18.14 18.80
CA THR A 65 6.39 -19.39 19.54
C THR A 65 5.98 -20.62 18.71
N GLU A 66 5.10 -20.42 17.73
CA GLU A 66 4.50 -21.46 16.89
C GLU A 66 5.42 -21.90 15.74
N VAL A 67 6.49 -21.15 15.43
CA VAL A 67 7.37 -21.49 14.31
C VAL A 67 8.42 -22.53 14.70
N SER A 68 8.75 -23.40 13.74
CA SER A 68 9.79 -24.42 13.86
C SER A 68 11.12 -23.84 14.34
N ALA A 69 11.89 -24.61 15.11
CA ALA A 69 13.16 -24.17 15.70
C ALA A 69 14.15 -23.60 14.67
N GLN A 70 14.16 -24.13 13.44
CA GLN A 70 14.99 -23.64 12.33
C GLN A 70 14.71 -22.18 11.92
N TYR A 71 13.57 -21.63 12.31
CA TYR A 71 13.18 -20.25 12.03
C TYR A 71 13.40 -19.31 13.22
N ARG A 72 13.96 -19.81 14.33
CA ARG A 72 14.31 -19.00 15.52
C ARG A 72 15.74 -18.47 15.42
N ASP A 73 16.02 -17.79 14.32
CA ASP A 73 17.35 -17.36 13.88
C ASP A 73 17.60 -15.85 14.04
N GLY A 74 16.74 -15.15 14.78
CA GLY A 74 16.86 -13.70 15.01
C GLY A 74 16.52 -12.83 13.80
N ARG A 75 15.98 -13.40 12.71
CA ARG A 75 15.63 -12.67 11.48
C ARG A 75 14.18 -12.19 11.42
N TRP A 76 13.55 -11.99 12.58
CA TRP A 76 12.18 -11.54 12.66
C TRP A 76 12.10 -10.04 12.95
N VAL A 77 11.30 -9.36 12.14
CA VAL A 77 10.99 -7.95 12.28
C VAL A 77 9.49 -7.76 12.32
N GLN A 78 9.05 -6.66 12.90
CA GLN A 78 7.66 -6.26 12.89
C GLN A 78 7.52 -4.87 12.29
N ILE A 79 6.73 -4.79 11.24
CA ILE A 79 6.30 -3.52 10.65
C ILE A 79 5.26 -2.93 11.61
N GLN A 80 5.50 -1.71 12.08
CA GLN A 80 4.60 -1.04 13.01
C GLN A 80 3.43 -0.37 12.27
N PRO A 81 2.29 -0.17 12.94
CA PRO A 81 1.18 0.59 12.36
C PRO A 81 1.62 1.97 11.89
N GLY A 82 0.95 2.46 10.85
CA GLY A 82 1.21 3.77 10.27
C GLY A 82 0.72 3.90 8.85
N MET A 83 1.13 5.01 8.22
CA MET A 83 0.65 5.40 6.90
C MET A 83 1.76 5.93 6.02
N ALA A 84 1.65 5.65 4.73
CA ALA A 84 2.50 6.21 3.69
C ALA A 84 1.69 6.56 2.44
N ILE A 85 2.26 7.38 1.57
CA ILE A 85 1.74 7.70 0.25
C ILE A 85 2.74 7.19 -0.79
N ASP A 86 2.25 6.44 -1.77
CA ASP A 86 3.09 5.94 -2.87
C ASP A 86 3.28 6.97 -4.00
N LEU A 87 4.07 6.61 -5.00
CA LEU A 87 4.37 7.46 -6.17
C LEU A 87 3.15 7.86 -7.00
N LEU A 88 2.03 7.14 -6.86
CA LEU A 88 0.79 7.36 -7.59
C LEU A 88 -0.26 8.07 -6.73
N GLY A 89 0.10 8.51 -5.53
CA GLY A 89 -0.80 9.15 -4.58
C GLY A 89 -1.75 8.19 -3.87
N ASN A 90 -1.51 6.88 -3.91
CA ASN A 90 -2.29 5.92 -3.13
C ASN A 90 -1.85 5.96 -1.67
N ILE A 91 -2.83 5.92 -0.78
CA ILE A 91 -2.58 5.83 0.66
C ILE A 91 -2.38 4.35 1.02
N ILE A 92 -1.21 4.05 1.58
CA ILE A 92 -0.87 2.77 2.17
C ILE A 92 -1.14 2.89 3.67
N VAL A 93 -1.98 2.00 4.20
CA VAL A 93 -2.31 1.95 5.63
C VAL A 93 -1.90 0.60 6.18
N VAL A 94 -1.07 0.61 7.22
CA VAL A 94 -0.78 -0.56 8.05
C VAL A 94 -1.53 -0.36 9.37
N PRO A 95 -2.72 -0.95 9.56
CA PRO A 95 -3.55 -0.68 10.72
C PRO A 95 -3.06 -1.43 11.98
N GLU A 96 -2.43 -2.58 11.79
CA GLU A 96 -1.97 -3.47 12.85
C GLU A 96 -0.53 -3.91 12.59
N PRO A 97 0.24 -4.27 13.62
CA PRO A 97 1.61 -4.72 13.44
C PRO A 97 1.67 -5.99 12.58
N ILE A 98 2.64 -6.06 11.66
CA ILE A 98 2.83 -7.22 10.78
C ILE A 98 4.20 -7.84 11.06
N ASP A 99 4.18 -9.08 11.54
CA ASP A 99 5.39 -9.88 11.73
C ASP A 99 5.89 -10.39 10.38
N TYR A 100 7.19 -10.23 10.15
CA TYR A 100 7.83 -10.61 8.90
C TYR A 100 9.20 -11.23 9.17
N ARG A 101 9.46 -12.39 8.56
CA ARG A 101 10.77 -13.03 8.61
C ARG A 101 11.59 -12.68 7.38
N ILE A 102 12.80 -12.17 7.59
CA ILE A 102 13.76 -11.94 6.52
C ILE A 102 14.33 -13.30 6.09
N THR A 103 13.99 -13.74 4.89
CA THR A 103 14.45 -15.03 4.33
C THR A 103 15.79 -14.94 3.63
N THR A 104 16.23 -13.72 3.29
CA THR A 104 17.50 -13.49 2.59
C THR A 104 18.67 -14.02 3.42
N GLU A 105 19.54 -14.79 2.77
CA GLU A 105 20.81 -15.22 3.32
C GLU A 105 21.90 -14.28 2.81
N VAL A 106 22.71 -13.74 3.73
CA VAL A 106 23.85 -12.90 3.37
C VAL A 106 25.06 -13.84 3.25
N ALA A 107 25.57 -14.01 2.02
CA ALA A 107 26.65 -14.94 1.73
C ALA A 107 28.03 -14.45 2.22
N THR A 108 28.13 -13.19 2.60
CA THR A 108 29.36 -12.54 3.07
C THR A 108 29.20 -12.15 4.55
N GLU A 109 30.33 -12.00 5.25
CA GLU A 109 30.35 -11.47 6.63
C GLU A 109 30.08 -9.95 6.69
N GLU A 110 29.85 -9.31 5.53
CA GLU A 110 29.59 -7.88 5.43
C GLU A 110 28.12 -7.55 5.70
N ALA A 111 27.87 -6.39 6.29
CA ALA A 111 26.52 -5.91 6.53
C ALA A 111 25.78 -5.69 5.21
N ALA A 112 24.61 -6.31 5.03
CA ALA A 112 23.75 -6.12 3.87
C ALA A 112 22.56 -5.20 4.19
N ILE A 113 22.21 -4.33 3.25
CA ILE A 113 20.99 -3.50 3.34
C ILE A 113 19.82 -4.30 2.79
N VAL A 114 18.77 -4.47 3.61
CA VAL A 114 17.52 -5.12 3.23
C VAL A 114 16.42 -4.08 3.13
N TYR A 115 15.69 -4.08 2.02
CA TYR A 115 14.52 -3.23 1.82
C TYR A 115 13.25 -4.03 2.07
N LEU A 116 12.42 -3.57 3.01
CA LEU A 116 11.06 -4.05 3.21
C LEU A 116 10.11 -3.17 2.41
N VAL A 117 9.25 -3.79 1.60
CA VAL A 117 8.33 -3.07 0.73
C VAL A 117 6.91 -3.29 1.20
N VAL A 118 6.25 -2.21 1.62
CA VAL A 118 4.80 -2.17 1.81
C VAL A 118 4.19 -1.55 0.55
N SER A 119 3.17 -2.19 -0.03
CA SER A 119 2.55 -1.74 -1.28
C SER A 119 1.06 -1.54 -1.09
N TYR A 120 0.51 -0.54 -1.77
CA TYR A 120 -0.92 -0.33 -1.84
C TYR A 120 -1.61 -1.54 -2.48
N VAL A 121 -2.69 -2.00 -1.87
CA VAL A 121 -3.59 -3.00 -2.44
C VAL A 121 -4.98 -2.37 -2.56
N ASP A 122 -5.53 -2.43 -3.77
CA ASP A 122 -6.91 -1.99 -4.01
C ASP A 122 -7.89 -2.84 -3.16
N PRO A 123 -8.68 -2.24 -2.26
CA PRO A 123 -9.65 -2.97 -1.45
C PRO A 123 -10.65 -3.82 -2.27
N GLU A 124 -10.99 -3.40 -3.49
CA GLU A 124 -11.87 -4.21 -4.35
C GLU A 124 -11.21 -5.52 -4.79
N LYS A 125 -9.87 -5.56 -4.87
CA LYS A 125 -9.12 -6.78 -5.20
C LYS A 125 -8.98 -7.73 -4.00
N LEU A 126 -9.04 -7.21 -2.77
CA LEU A 126 -9.00 -8.02 -1.55
C LEU A 126 -10.31 -8.81 -1.38
N ARG A 127 -11.47 -8.13 -1.47
CA ARG A 127 -12.79 -8.78 -1.26
C ARG A 127 -13.11 -9.88 -2.27
N ARG A 128 -12.57 -9.83 -3.49
CA ARG A 128 -12.76 -10.89 -4.50
C ARG A 128 -12.03 -12.19 -4.17
N LYS A 129 -11.00 -12.18 -3.32
CA LYS A 129 -10.37 -13.43 -2.86
C LYS A 129 -11.25 -14.11 -1.81
N GLU A 130 -11.78 -13.36 -0.85
CA GLU A 130 -12.66 -13.89 0.19
C GLU A 130 -13.98 -14.45 -0.38
N GLN A 131 -14.55 -13.81 -1.41
CA GLN A 131 -15.78 -14.30 -2.05
C GLN A 131 -15.59 -15.52 -2.96
N ARG A 132 -14.35 -15.91 -3.29
CA ARG A 132 -14.08 -17.14 -4.07
C ARG A 132 -13.95 -18.39 -3.20
N GLU A 133 -13.98 -18.24 -1.88
CA GLU A 133 -13.94 -19.34 -0.92
C GLU A 133 -15.34 -19.76 -0.43
N PHE A 134 -16.40 -19.26 -1.06
CA PHE A 134 -17.79 -19.63 -0.79
C PHE A 134 -18.54 -20.02 -2.07
#